data_AF-A0A2R6K3S0-F1
#
_entry.id   AF-A0A2R6K3S0-F1
#
_cell.length_a   1.000
_cell.length_b   1.000
_cell.length_c   1.000
_cell.angle_alpha   90.00
_cell.angle_beta   90.00
_cell.angle_gamma   90.00
#
_symmetry.space_group_name_H-M   'P 1'
#
loop_
_entity.id
_entity.type
_entity.pdbx_description
1 polymer ?
#
loop_
_entity_poly.entity_id
_entity_poly.type
_entity_poly.pdbx_seq_one_letter_code
_entity_poly.pdbx_strand_id
1 'polypeptide(L)'
;METLVAEHDGHMLARLETADRVFEVSFDAVEPTDVTLGFLRDGERVGSIYNDDGTDRTMARLTTGRDGTDFIGVEVPKEFVAEILETAVESGRVTDETDAEGYRMRVL
;
A
#
# COMPACT_ATOMS: atom_id res chain seq x y z
N MET A 1 5.22 -7.34 -15.29
CA MET A 1 4.64 -6.93 -13.99
C MET A 1 3.46 -6.06 -14.34
N GLU A 2 2.30 -6.39 -13.82
CA GLU A 2 1.05 -5.69 -14.10
C GLU A 2 0.51 -5.12 -12.80
N THR A 3 0.05 -3.87 -12.84
CA THR A 3 -0.45 -3.14 -11.67
C THR A 3 -1.87 -2.66 -11.92
N LEU A 4 -2.66 -2.60 -10.86
CA LEU A 4 -4.02 -2.09 -10.87
C LEU A 4 -4.30 -1.39 -9.54
N VAL A 5 -4.74 -0.14 -9.61
CA VAL A 5 -5.36 0.58 -8.50
C VAL A 5 -6.77 1.00 -8.95
N ALA A 6 -7.80 0.49 -8.28
CA ALA A 6 -9.18 0.77 -8.67
C ALA A 6 -10.12 0.69 -7.47
N GLU A 7 -11.30 1.32 -7.59
CA GLU A 7 -12.41 1.05 -6.68
C GLU A 7 -13.14 -0.24 -7.10
N HIS A 8 -13.39 -1.12 -6.13
CA HIS A 8 -14.10 -2.39 -6.30
C HIS A 8 -14.96 -2.68 -5.07
N ASP A 9 -16.25 -2.95 -5.27
CA ASP A 9 -17.23 -3.24 -4.21
C ASP A 9 -17.27 -2.18 -3.07
N GLY A 10 -17.03 -0.90 -3.40
CA GLY A 10 -17.01 0.21 -2.44
C GLY A 10 -15.69 0.43 -1.71
N HIS A 11 -14.68 -0.38 -2.03
CA HIS A 11 -13.35 -0.36 -1.42
C HIS A 11 -12.28 -0.08 -2.47
N MET A 12 -11.12 0.38 -2.03
CA MET A 12 -9.95 0.41 -2.92
C MET A 12 -9.39 -1.00 -3.06
N LEU A 13 -8.89 -1.31 -4.25
CA LEU A 13 -8.14 -2.51 -4.59
C LEU A 13 -6.80 -2.08 -5.18
N ALA A 14 -5.72 -2.54 -4.56
CA ALA A 14 -4.37 -2.42 -5.10
C ALA A 14 -3.84 -3.83 -5.39
N ARG A 15 -3.53 -4.10 -6.67
CA ARG A 15 -3.03 -5.37 -7.13
C ARG A 15 -1.74 -5.19 -7.93
N LEU A 16 -0.77 -6.05 -7.64
CA LEU A 16 0.47 -6.19 -8.38
C LEU A 16 0.71 -7.66 -8.70
N GLU A 17 0.88 -7.96 -9.98
CA GLU A 17 1.08 -9.31 -10.50
C GLU A 17 2.47 -9.42 -11.16
N THR A 18 3.24 -10.40 -10.70
CA THR A 18 4.53 -10.78 -11.31
C THR A 18 4.41 -12.17 -11.94
N ALA A 19 5.50 -12.66 -12.53
CA ALA A 19 5.53 -14.01 -13.11
C ALA A 19 5.36 -15.14 -12.08
N ASP A 20 5.64 -14.89 -10.80
CA ASP A 20 5.72 -15.90 -9.75
C ASP A 20 4.79 -15.62 -8.54
N ARG A 21 4.25 -14.41 -8.41
CA ARG A 21 3.44 -14.02 -7.25
C ARG A 21 2.40 -12.95 -7.60
N VAL A 22 1.35 -12.90 -6.78
CA VAL A 22 0.36 -11.81 -6.80
C VAL A 22 0.32 -11.18 -5.42
N PHE A 23 0.45 -9.86 -5.38
CA PHE A 23 0.11 -9.03 -4.24
C PHE A 23 -1.25 -8.40 -4.53
N GLU A 24 -2.21 -8.59 -3.63
CA GLU A 24 -3.53 -8.01 -3.76
C GLU A 24 -4.01 -7.60 -2.37
N VAL A 25 -4.45 -6.35 -2.24
CA VAL A 25 -5.01 -5.82 -1.00
C VAL A 25 -6.24 -4.99 -1.31
N SER A 26 -7.30 -5.25 -0.55
CA SER A 26 -8.47 -4.38 -0.52
C SER A 26 -8.49 -3.60 0.79
N PHE A 27 -8.76 -2.30 0.72
CA PHE A 27 -8.68 -1.38 1.85
C PHE A 27 -9.70 -0.25 1.75
N ASP A 28 -10.05 0.33 2.90
CA ASP A 28 -10.96 1.46 3.05
C ASP A 28 -10.18 2.78 3.14
N ALA A 29 -9.03 2.74 3.79
CA ALA A 29 -8.16 3.88 3.99
C ALA A 29 -6.69 3.46 3.97
N VAL A 30 -5.82 4.43 3.70
CA VAL A 30 -4.39 4.31 3.93
C VAL A 30 -3.97 5.15 5.12
N GLU A 31 -3.05 4.60 5.91
CA GLU A 31 -2.44 5.24 7.06
C GLU A 31 -0.95 5.50 6.76
N PRO A 32 -0.61 6.66 6.18
CA PRO A 32 0.78 7.01 5.92
C PRO A 32 1.51 7.37 7.22
N THR A 33 2.79 7.05 7.26
CA THR A 33 3.79 7.60 8.17
C THR A 33 4.94 8.14 7.34
N ASP A 34 5.99 8.62 8.00
CA ASP A 34 7.25 8.97 7.37
C ASP A 34 7.84 7.88 6.45
N VAL A 35 7.74 6.59 6.80
CA VAL A 35 8.35 5.46 6.05
C VAL A 35 7.41 4.32 5.72
N THR A 36 6.15 4.35 6.16
CA THR A 36 5.19 3.26 5.94
C THR A 36 3.86 3.77 5.38
N LEU A 37 3.28 3.06 4.43
CA LEU A 37 1.89 3.24 3.99
C LEU A 37 1.07 2.04 4.45
N GLY A 38 0.34 2.18 5.56
CA GLY A 38 -0.54 1.13 6.09
C GLY A 38 -1.84 1.03 5.29
N PHE A 39 -2.35 -0.20 5.10
CA PHE A 39 -3.67 -0.45 4.53
C PHE A 39 -4.65 -0.80 5.64
N LEU A 40 -5.73 -0.04 5.76
CA LEU A 40 -6.77 -0.25 6.75
C LEU A 40 -8.03 -0.83 6.11
N ARG A 41 -8.58 -1.87 6.71
CA ARG A 41 -9.86 -2.48 6.36
C ARG A 41 -10.70 -2.63 7.62
N ASP A 42 -11.91 -2.09 7.62
CA ASP A 42 -12.79 -2.08 8.79
C ASP A 42 -12.11 -1.51 10.06
N GLY A 43 -11.17 -0.57 9.87
CA GLY A 43 -10.36 0.05 10.92
C GLY A 43 -9.15 -0.78 11.37
N GLU A 44 -8.94 -1.98 10.83
CA GLU A 44 -7.81 -2.86 11.16
C GLU A 44 -6.75 -2.84 10.06
N ARG A 45 -5.46 -2.91 10.46
CA ARG A 45 -4.36 -2.92 9.49
C ARG A 45 -4.20 -4.29 8.85
N VAL A 46 -4.48 -4.39 7.55
CA VAL A 46 -4.39 -5.63 6.76
C VAL A 46 -3.09 -5.75 5.96
N GLY A 47 -2.31 -4.68 5.88
CA GLY A 47 -1.01 -4.69 5.23
C GLY A 47 -0.29 -3.36 5.35
N SER A 48 0.89 -3.29 4.77
CA SER A 48 1.67 -2.06 4.70
C SER A 48 2.71 -2.10 3.60
N ILE A 49 3.03 -0.94 3.05
CA ILE A 49 4.18 -0.74 2.17
C ILE A 49 5.25 0.04 2.93
N TYR A 50 6.41 -0.58 3.16
CA TYR A 50 7.57 0.06 3.75
C TYR A 50 8.44 0.67 2.64
N ASN A 51 8.75 1.95 2.78
CA ASN A 51 9.70 2.63 1.92
C ASN A 51 11.07 2.69 2.63
N ASP A 52 12.05 2.00 2.06
CA ASP A 52 13.41 1.97 2.58
C ASP A 52 14.14 3.26 2.15
N ASP A 53 14.32 4.17 3.09
CA ASP A 53 14.87 5.51 2.90
C ASP A 53 16.34 5.39 2.44
N GLY A 54 16.56 5.42 1.13
CA GLY A 54 17.88 5.26 0.49
C GLY A 54 17.98 4.18 -0.58
N THR A 55 16.90 3.49 -0.92
CA THR A 55 16.89 2.53 -2.03
C THR A 55 15.80 2.82 -3.06
N ASP A 56 15.96 2.27 -4.27
CA ASP A 56 14.91 2.24 -5.29
C ASP A 56 13.83 1.19 -4.99
N ARG A 57 13.86 0.57 -3.80
CA ARG A 57 13.01 -0.56 -3.45
C ARG A 57 11.98 -0.17 -2.41
N THR A 58 10.77 -0.58 -2.68
CA THR A 58 9.67 -0.50 -1.72
C THR A 58 9.17 -1.91 -1.46
N MET A 59 8.88 -2.24 -0.20
CA MET A 59 8.50 -3.58 0.22
C MET A 59 7.07 -3.59 0.75
N ALA A 60 6.19 -4.30 0.06
CA ALA A 60 4.83 -4.51 0.53
C ALA A 60 4.73 -5.78 1.37
N ARG A 61 3.93 -5.71 2.44
CA ARG A 61 3.67 -6.78 3.39
C ARG A 61 2.16 -6.90 3.61
N LEU A 62 1.63 -8.12 3.52
CA LEU A 62 0.25 -8.43 3.91
C LEU A 62 0.20 -9.16 5.25
N THR A 63 -0.78 -8.81 6.07
CA THR A 63 -1.14 -9.55 7.28
C THR A 63 -2.09 -10.65 6.87
N THR A 64 -1.75 -11.91 7.16
CA THR A 64 -2.66 -13.04 6.91
C THR A 64 -3.57 -13.24 8.12
N GLY A 65 -4.83 -13.66 7.90
CA GLY A 65 -5.77 -13.98 8.99
C GLY A 65 -5.45 -15.29 9.75
N ARG A 66 -4.21 -15.78 9.66
CA ARG A 66 -3.74 -16.94 10.43
C ARG A 66 -3.00 -16.43 11.66
N ASP A 67 -3.22 -17.08 12.80
CA ASP A 67 -2.43 -16.82 14.00
C ASP A 67 -0.94 -17.11 13.72
N GLY A 68 -0.12 -16.07 13.67
CA GLY A 68 1.31 -16.18 13.42
C GLY A 68 1.94 -14.88 12.92
N THR A 69 3.28 -14.84 12.89
CA THR A 69 4.05 -13.74 12.30
C THR A 69 4.28 -13.94 10.79
N ASP A 70 3.57 -14.89 10.17
CA ASP A 70 3.76 -15.21 8.76
C ASP A 70 3.36 -14.02 7.88
N PHE A 71 4.32 -13.53 7.12
CA PHE A 71 4.12 -12.44 6.17
C PHE A 71 4.71 -12.81 4.81
N ILE A 72 4.06 -12.32 3.77
CA ILE A 72 4.58 -12.38 2.40
C ILE A 72 5.05 -10.98 2.06
N GLY A 73 6.37 -10.85 1.86
CA GLY A 73 7.00 -9.62 1.39
C GLY A 73 7.15 -9.66 -0.13
N VAL A 74 6.76 -8.58 -0.81
CA VAL A 74 7.04 -8.41 -2.24
C VAL A 74 7.68 -7.06 -2.50
N GLU A 75 8.60 -7.02 -3.46
CA GLU A 75 9.10 -5.76 -4.00
C GLU A 75 8.00 -5.15 -4.88
N VAL A 76 7.74 -3.86 -4.68
CA VAL A 76 6.74 -3.12 -5.46
C VAL A 76 7.39 -1.89 -6.13
N PRO A 77 7.01 -1.55 -7.37
CA PRO A 77 7.48 -0.33 -8.04
C PRO A 77 7.02 0.93 -7.32
N LYS A 78 7.90 1.94 -7.27
CA LYS A 78 7.56 3.27 -6.72
C LYS A 78 6.38 3.94 -7.44
N GLU A 79 6.25 3.74 -8.75
CA GLU A 79 5.12 4.25 -9.55
C GLU A 79 3.77 3.67 -9.08
N PHE A 80 3.73 2.39 -8.75
CA PHE A 80 2.54 1.74 -8.20
C PHE A 80 2.18 2.29 -6.82
N VAL A 81 3.18 2.52 -5.97
CA VAL A 81 2.98 3.11 -4.64
C VAL A 81 2.45 4.54 -4.76
N ALA A 82 2.98 5.31 -5.71
CA ALA A 82 2.51 6.66 -5.99
C ALA A 82 1.05 6.66 -6.47
N GLU A 83 0.68 5.74 -7.36
CA GLU A 83 -0.70 5.59 -7.85
C GLU A 83 -1.69 5.25 -6.72
N ILE A 84 -1.31 4.33 -5.83
CA ILE A 84 -2.10 4.00 -4.62
C ILE A 84 -2.35 5.26 -3.80
N LEU A 85 -1.28 6.00 -3.49
CA LEU A 85 -1.36 7.17 -2.62
C LEU A 85 -2.16 8.30 -3.27
N GLU A 86 -1.91 8.59 -4.55
CA GLU A 86 -2.65 9.60 -5.32
C GLU A 86 -4.15 9.28 -5.34
N THR A 87 -4.52 8.04 -5.68
CA THR A 87 -5.93 7.63 -5.72
C THR A 87 -6.57 7.67 -4.33
N ALA A 88 -5.82 7.33 -3.28
CA ALA A 88 -6.31 7.43 -1.91
C ALA A 88 -6.55 8.89 -1.49
N VAL A 89 -5.64 9.82 -1.84
CA VAL A 89 -5.82 11.26 -1.58
C VAL A 89 -7.03 11.79 -2.35
N GLU A 90 -7.13 11.52 -3.65
CA GLU A 90 -8.23 11.99 -4.50
C GLU A 90 -9.60 11.48 -4.05
N SER A 91 -9.66 10.29 -3.46
CA SER A 91 -10.89 9.69 -2.94
C SER A 91 -11.16 9.99 -1.45
N GLY A 92 -10.31 10.79 -0.79
CA GLY A 92 -10.48 11.14 0.62
C GLY A 92 -10.29 9.95 1.58
N ARG A 93 -9.48 8.96 1.16
CA ARG A 93 -9.22 7.70 1.88
C ARG A 93 -7.84 7.69 2.56
N VAL A 94 -7.34 8.85 2.95
CA VAL A 94 -6.09 9.00 3.71
C VAL A 94 -6.43 9.45 5.13
N THR A 95 -5.76 8.89 6.14
CA THR A 95 -5.99 9.29 7.53
C THR A 95 -5.40 10.66 7.88
N ASP A 96 -4.29 11.04 7.25
CA ASP A 96 -3.62 12.34 7.39
C ASP A 96 -2.95 12.77 6.06
N GLU A 97 -3.37 13.91 5.51
CA GLU A 97 -2.83 14.43 4.23
C GLU A 97 -1.39 14.96 4.34
N THR A 98 -0.97 15.43 5.53
CA THR A 98 0.39 15.92 5.77
C THR A 98 1.37 14.75 5.76
N ASP A 99 1.01 13.66 6.43
CA ASP A 99 1.83 12.44 6.43
C ASP A 99 1.86 11.79 5.04
N ALA A 100 0.76 11.87 4.28
CA ALA A 100 0.75 11.45 2.87
C ALA A 100 1.74 12.27 2.02
N GLU A 101 1.78 13.59 2.15
CA GLU A 101 2.77 14.42 1.45
C GLU A 101 4.20 14.04 1.87
N GLY A 102 4.43 13.83 3.16
CA GLY A 102 5.71 13.38 3.71
C GLY A 102 6.17 12.03 3.14
N TYR A 103 5.27 11.06 3.06
CA TYR A 103 5.54 9.75 2.47
C TYR A 103 5.81 9.88 0.95
N ARG A 104 5.01 10.67 0.24
CA ARG A 104 5.17 10.92 -1.21
C ARG A 104 6.55 11.46 -1.56
N MET A 105 7.04 12.44 -0.80
CA MET A 105 8.38 13.04 -1.01
C MET A 105 9.55 12.06 -0.81
N ARG A 106 9.31 10.91 -0.18
CA ARG A 106 10.32 9.85 -0.05
C ARG A 106 10.18 8.74 -1.09
N VAL A 107 8.96 8.51 -1.57
CA VAL A 107 8.70 7.51 -2.61
C VAL A 107 9.12 8.03 -3.98
N LEU A 108 8.83 9.31 -4.27
CA LEU A 108 9.13 10.00 -5.53
C LEU A 108 10.42 10.82 -5.45
#